data_AF-A0A8T3S9C1-F1
#
_entry.id   AF-A0A8T3S9C1-F1
#
_cell.length_a   1.000
_cell.length_b   1.000
_cell.length_c   1.000
_cell.angle_alpha   90.00
_cell.angle_beta   90.00
_cell.angle_gamma   90.00
#
_symmetry.space_group_name_H-M   'P 1'
#
loop_
_entity.id
_entity.type
_entity.pdbx_description
1 polymer ?
#
loop_
_entity_poly.entity_id
_entity_poly.type
_entity_poly.pdbx_seq_one_letter_code
_entity_poly.pdbx_strand_id
1 'polypeptide(L)'
;MTVDGAACAVARIGPDGPWVGFAPSLDDGYMLVVGDTEARPQRARASNDELLALATVYFDESLDEPPEDLAATLGDIGSLVRHVAEHEADPERHRLLAEAVDAVDDGLAAEVTIARLGRALGDGDAAARLRRRVTELVGN
;
A
#
# COMPACT_ATOMS: atom_id res chain seq x y z
N MET A 1 -22.08 14.89 -5.19
CA MET A 1 -21.98 14.13 -3.93
C MET A 1 -20.76 13.25 -4.08
N THR A 2 -19.63 13.69 -3.56
CA THR A 2 -18.33 13.09 -3.85
C THR A 2 -18.05 12.07 -2.77
N VAL A 3 -18.27 10.79 -3.08
CA VAL A 3 -17.82 9.70 -2.21
C VAL A 3 -16.32 9.54 -2.42
N ASP A 4 -15.55 10.34 -1.70
CA ASP A 4 -14.16 10.00 -1.37
C ASP A 4 -14.26 8.70 -0.57
N GLY A 5 -13.64 7.60 -1.03
CA GLY A 5 -13.74 6.32 -0.34
C GLY A 5 -13.07 6.36 1.03
N ALA A 6 -13.48 5.45 1.91
CA ALA A 6 -12.87 5.33 3.24
C ALA A 6 -11.38 4.98 3.10
N ALA A 7 -10.55 5.62 3.91
CA ALA A 7 -9.12 5.30 3.96
C ALA A 7 -8.91 4.04 4.78
N CYS A 8 -8.00 3.19 4.32
CA CYS A 8 -7.54 1.99 5.02
C CYS A 8 -6.07 2.19 5.40
N ALA A 9 -5.74 1.91 6.66
CA ALA A 9 -4.40 1.97 7.22
C ALA A 9 -3.71 0.61 7.09
N VAL A 10 -2.46 0.60 6.64
CA VAL A 10 -1.68 -0.63 6.45
C VAL A 10 -0.70 -0.83 7.59
N ALA A 11 -0.03 0.25 8.01
CA ALA A 11 1.01 0.20 9.03
C ALA A 11 1.25 1.56 9.66
N ARG A 12 2.12 1.61 10.67
CA ARG A 12 2.54 2.83 11.35
C ARG A 12 4.05 3.04 11.29
N ILE A 13 4.45 4.31 11.17
CA ILE A 13 5.86 4.73 11.08
C ILE A 13 6.41 4.98 12.49
N GLY A 14 6.72 3.90 13.21
CA GLY A 14 7.08 3.95 14.63
C GLY A 14 5.84 3.82 15.52
N PRO A 15 5.98 3.40 16.78
CA PRO A 15 4.84 3.03 17.65
C PRO A 15 3.88 4.20 17.93
N ASP A 16 4.40 5.42 18.04
CA ASP A 16 3.63 6.66 18.23
C ASP A 16 3.56 7.52 16.96
N GLY A 17 4.01 6.96 15.83
CA GLY A 17 4.10 7.68 14.58
C GLY A 17 2.78 7.75 13.81
N PRO A 18 2.78 8.48 12.68
CA PRO A 18 1.64 8.48 11.78
C PRO A 18 1.43 7.09 11.17
N TRP A 19 0.17 6.75 10.92
CA TRP A 19 -0.17 5.59 10.10
C TRP A 19 -0.13 5.95 8.61
N VAL A 20 0.20 4.95 7.80
CA VAL A 20 0.25 5.06 6.35
C VAL A 20 -0.70 4.04 5.74
N GLY A 21 -1.37 4.43 4.66
CA GLY A 21 -2.41 3.63 4.05
C GLY A 21 -2.83 4.18 2.69
N PHE A 22 -4.01 3.77 2.24
CA PHE A 22 -4.54 4.18 0.95
C PHE A 22 -6.04 4.47 1.01
N ALA A 23 -6.51 5.24 0.03
CA ALA A 23 -7.93 5.43 -0.23
C ALA A 23 -8.16 5.44 -1.75
N PRO A 24 -9.29 4.92 -2.26
CA PRO A 24 -9.61 5.05 -3.67
C PRO A 24 -9.87 6.51 -4.02
N SER A 25 -9.42 6.91 -5.20
CA SER A 25 -9.60 8.23 -5.79
C SER A 25 -10.74 8.24 -6.80
N LEU A 26 -11.27 9.42 -7.10
CA LEU A 26 -12.35 9.62 -8.06
C LEU A 26 -11.91 9.44 -9.51
N ASP A 27 -10.61 9.58 -9.80
CA ASP A 27 -10.02 9.44 -11.12
C ASP A 27 -9.60 8.00 -11.44
N ASP A 28 -10.26 7.02 -10.83
CA ASP A 28 -9.99 5.58 -11.02
C ASP A 28 -8.53 5.24 -10.66
N GLY A 29 -8.13 5.60 -9.44
CA GLY A 29 -6.78 5.38 -8.92
C GLY A 29 -6.77 5.34 -7.40
N TYR A 30 -5.58 5.39 -6.80
CA TYR A 30 -5.44 5.41 -5.35
C TYR A 30 -4.65 6.63 -4.87
N MET A 31 -5.03 7.09 -3.68
CA MET A 31 -4.30 8.09 -2.91
C MET A 31 -3.50 7.39 -1.83
N LEU A 32 -2.25 7.81 -1.64
CA LEU A 32 -1.49 7.53 -0.44
C LEU A 32 -2.03 8.42 0.67
N VAL A 33 -2.35 7.81 1.81
CA VAL A 33 -2.93 8.49 2.96
C VAL A 33 -1.96 8.36 4.13
N VAL A 34 -1.68 9.50 4.76
CA VAL A 34 -0.88 9.56 5.98
C VAL A 34 -1.72 10.24 7.04
N GLY A 35 -2.02 9.52 8.11
CA GLY A 35 -2.88 10.03 9.16
C GLY A 35 -2.21 9.98 10.52
N ASP A 36 -2.63 10.92 11.35
CA ASP A 36 -2.56 10.79 12.81
C ASP A 36 -3.99 10.58 13.30
N THR A 37 -4.15 9.91 14.44
CA THR A 37 -5.44 9.63 15.08
C THR A 37 -6.26 10.88 15.40
N GLU A 38 -5.62 12.05 15.58
CA GLU A 38 -6.31 13.29 15.97
C GLU A 38 -6.46 14.32 14.84
N ALA A 39 -5.67 14.19 13.76
CA ALA A 39 -5.59 15.18 12.70
C ALA A 39 -6.31 14.75 11.41
N ARG A 40 -6.65 15.72 10.56
CA ARG A 40 -7.13 15.41 9.21
C ARG A 40 -5.98 14.72 8.45
N PRO A 41 -6.19 13.51 7.89
CA PRO A 41 -5.14 12.81 7.20
C PRO A 41 -4.71 13.56 5.93
N GLN A 42 -3.40 13.56 5.69
CA GLN A 42 -2.82 14.07 4.47
C GLN A 42 -2.99 13.05 3.35
N ARG A 43 -3.22 13.53 2.13
CA ARG A 43 -3.45 12.70 0.95
C ARG A 43 -2.63 13.21 -0.22
N ALA A 44 -2.01 12.28 -0.94
CA ALA A 44 -1.34 12.55 -2.20
C ALA A 44 -1.62 11.42 -3.18
N ARG A 45 -1.54 11.69 -4.48
CA ARG A 45 -1.67 10.64 -5.51
C ARG A 45 -0.60 9.58 -5.25
N ALA A 46 -1.00 8.32 -5.20
CA ALA A 46 -0.06 7.21 -5.07
C ALA A 46 0.50 6.81 -6.44
N SER A 47 1.78 6.51 -6.48
CA SER A 47 2.44 5.77 -7.54
C SER A 47 2.25 4.27 -7.34
N ASN A 48 2.34 3.49 -8.43
CA ASN A 48 2.27 2.03 -8.37
C ASN A 48 3.30 1.44 -7.40
N ASP A 49 4.51 2.00 -7.34
CA ASP A 49 5.55 1.59 -6.41
C ASP A 49 5.15 1.79 -4.93
N GLU A 50 4.48 2.89 -4.60
CA GLU A 50 4.00 3.14 -3.24
C GLU A 50 2.87 2.18 -2.87
N LEU A 51 1.99 1.85 -3.82
CA LEU A 51 0.93 0.87 -3.62
C LEU A 51 1.49 -0.55 -3.40
N LEU A 52 2.50 -0.93 -4.17
CA LEU A 52 3.19 -2.21 -3.98
C LEU A 52 4.00 -2.24 -2.68
N ALA A 53 4.59 -1.11 -2.28
CA ALA A 53 5.27 -1.01 -0.99
C ALA A 53 4.27 -1.16 0.18
N LEU A 54 3.08 -0.56 0.09
CA LEU A 54 1.99 -0.79 1.04
C LEU A 54 1.59 -2.27 1.09
N ALA A 55 1.32 -2.88 -0.06
CA ALA A 55 0.97 -4.30 -0.12
C ALA A 55 2.07 -5.19 0.48
N THR A 56 3.35 -4.86 0.23
CA THR A 56 4.48 -5.61 0.79
C THR A 56 4.50 -5.52 2.31
N VAL A 57 4.40 -4.29 2.84
CA VAL A 57 4.40 -4.02 4.29
C VAL A 57 3.18 -4.59 5.01
N TYR A 58 2.05 -4.76 4.33
CA TYR A 58 0.90 -5.45 4.93
C TYR A 58 1.25 -6.89 5.37
N PHE A 59 2.08 -7.58 4.59
CA PHE A 59 2.52 -8.95 4.92
C PHE A 59 3.81 -8.98 5.73
N ASP A 60 4.57 -7.89 5.71
CA ASP A 60 5.87 -7.77 6.35
C ASP A 60 5.75 -7.04 7.69
N GLU A 61 6.00 -7.75 8.79
CA GLU A 61 5.91 -7.23 10.16
C GLU A 61 7.07 -6.26 10.52
N SER A 62 7.65 -5.58 9.52
CA SER A 62 8.78 -4.65 9.69
C SER A 62 8.36 -3.25 10.14
N LEU A 63 7.07 -2.93 10.07
CA LEU A 63 6.45 -1.72 10.60
C LEU A 63 5.46 -2.05 11.71
N ASP A 64 5.16 -1.05 12.53
CA ASP A 64 4.21 -1.18 13.64
C ASP A 64 2.77 -1.31 13.11
N GLU A 65 1.90 -1.95 13.90
CA GLU A 65 0.51 -2.18 13.53
C GLU A 65 -0.29 -0.87 13.33
N PRO A 66 -1.20 -0.83 12.34
CA PRO A 66 -2.08 0.30 12.13
C PRO A 66 -3.16 0.39 13.22
N PRO A 67 -3.91 1.53 13.32
CA PRO A 67 -5.12 1.59 14.13
C PRO A 67 -6.14 0.52 13.70
N GLU A 68 -6.66 -0.26 14.65
CA GLU A 68 -7.55 -1.40 14.39
C GLU A 68 -8.80 -1.01 13.57
N ASP A 69 -9.44 0.11 13.90
CA ASP A 69 -10.65 0.60 13.22
C ASP A 69 -10.42 1.02 11.75
N LEU A 70 -9.16 1.19 11.36
CA LEU A 70 -8.77 1.58 10.00
C LEU A 70 -7.99 0.48 9.28
N ALA A 71 -7.68 -0.63 9.94
CA ALA A 71 -6.78 -1.64 9.41
C ALA A 71 -7.29 -2.19 8.06
N ALA A 72 -6.41 -2.18 7.05
CA ALA A 72 -6.70 -2.76 5.75
C ALA A 72 -6.94 -4.26 5.88
N THR A 73 -7.87 -4.78 5.08
CA THR A 73 -8.11 -6.21 4.97
C THR A 73 -7.33 -6.81 3.80
N LEU A 74 -7.19 -8.14 3.79
CA LEU A 74 -6.61 -8.85 2.65
C LEU A 74 -7.36 -8.56 1.34
N GLY A 75 -8.67 -8.34 1.39
CA GLY A 75 -9.48 -7.97 0.22
C GLY A 75 -9.16 -6.57 -0.32
N ASP A 76 -8.86 -5.62 0.57
CA ASP A 76 -8.43 -4.28 0.18
C ASP A 76 -7.06 -4.34 -0.50
N ILE A 77 -6.13 -5.13 0.04
CA ILE A 77 -4.80 -5.36 -0.55
C ILE A 77 -4.91 -6.08 -1.89
N GLY A 78 -5.75 -7.10 -2.02
CA GLY A 78 -5.99 -7.78 -3.31
C GLY A 78 -6.52 -6.81 -4.37
N SER A 79 -7.45 -5.93 -3.99
CA SER A 79 -7.97 -4.89 -4.88
C SER A 79 -6.90 -3.87 -5.29
N LEU A 80 -6.02 -3.50 -4.36
CA LEU A 80 -4.88 -2.61 -4.58
C LEU A 80 -3.91 -3.19 -5.61
N VAL A 81 -3.46 -4.44 -5.41
CA VAL A 81 -2.47 -5.10 -6.27
C VAL A 81 -3.05 -5.38 -7.66
N ARG A 82 -4.32 -5.80 -7.74
CA ARG A 82 -4.99 -6.01 -9.03
C ARG A 82 -5.09 -4.73 -9.85
N HIS A 83 -5.45 -3.61 -9.21
CA HIS A 83 -5.47 -2.32 -9.87
C HIS A 83 -4.11 -1.93 -10.45
N VAL A 84 -3.03 -2.13 -9.69
CA VAL A 84 -1.66 -1.88 -10.17
C VAL A 84 -1.33 -2.77 -11.38
N ALA A 85 -1.73 -4.05 -11.35
CA ALA A 85 -1.51 -4.98 -12.45
C ALA A 85 -2.26 -4.56 -13.73
N GLU A 86 -3.53 -4.16 -13.62
CA GLU A 86 -4.38 -3.73 -14.74
C GLU A 86 -3.85 -2.48 -15.45
N HIS A 87 -3.14 -1.62 -14.73
CA HIS A 87 -2.61 -0.35 -15.24
C HIS A 87 -1.11 -0.40 -15.54
N GLU A 88 -0.46 -1.57 -15.42
CA GLU A 88 0.95 -1.72 -15.76
C GLU A 88 1.15 -1.84 -17.27
N ALA A 89 2.04 -1.02 -17.82
CA ALA A 89 2.32 -0.96 -19.24
C ALA A 89 3.51 -1.85 -19.64
N ASP A 90 4.44 -2.09 -18.71
CA ASP A 90 5.59 -2.96 -18.96
C ASP A 90 5.16 -4.45 -18.92
N PRO A 91 5.30 -5.22 -20.02
CA PRO A 91 4.88 -6.62 -20.06
C PRO A 91 5.59 -7.53 -19.06
N GLU A 92 6.87 -7.26 -18.76
CA GLU A 92 7.61 -8.07 -17.79
C GLU A 92 7.07 -7.82 -16.39
N ARG A 93 6.95 -6.55 -15.99
CA ARG A 93 6.38 -6.18 -14.70
C ARG A 93 4.92 -6.60 -14.57
N HIS A 94 4.12 -6.52 -15.63
CA HIS A 94 2.74 -7.00 -15.64
C HIS A 94 2.66 -8.50 -15.33
N ARG A 95 3.56 -9.32 -15.90
CA ARG A 95 3.63 -10.76 -15.59
C ARG A 95 3.98 -11.01 -14.12
N LEU A 96 4.93 -10.27 -13.56
CA LEU A 96 5.29 -10.38 -12.15
C LEU A 96 4.15 -9.94 -11.22
N LEU A 97 3.41 -8.90 -11.60
CA LEU A 97 2.23 -8.44 -10.89
C LEU A 97 1.11 -9.48 -10.92
N ALA A 98 0.86 -10.15 -12.05
CA ALA A 98 -0.10 -11.23 -12.12
C ALA A 98 0.24 -12.38 -11.15
N GLU A 99 1.52 -12.78 -11.07
CA GLU A 99 1.97 -13.77 -10.09
C GLU A 99 1.74 -13.31 -8.63
N ALA A 100 1.90 -12.01 -8.36
CA ALA A 100 1.63 -11.42 -7.05
C ALA A 100 0.14 -11.37 -6.72
N VAL A 101 -0.73 -11.02 -7.69
CA VAL A 101 -2.19 -11.07 -7.54
C VAL A 101 -2.64 -12.47 -7.19
N ASP A 102 -2.19 -13.49 -7.93
CA ASP A 102 -2.50 -14.88 -7.65
C ASP A 102 -2.09 -15.28 -6.23
N ALA A 103 -0.92 -14.81 -5.76
CA ALA A 103 -0.47 -15.11 -4.41
C ALA A 103 -1.36 -14.53 -3.31
N VAL A 104 -1.86 -13.30 -3.52
CA VAL A 104 -2.77 -12.63 -2.60
C VAL A 104 -4.14 -13.30 -2.63
N ASP A 105 -4.68 -13.55 -3.82
CA ASP A 105 -6.01 -14.14 -4.01
C ASP A 105 -6.07 -15.60 -3.52
N ASP A 106 -5.00 -16.37 -3.71
CA ASP A 106 -4.88 -17.75 -3.20
C ASP A 106 -4.56 -17.81 -1.69
N GLY A 107 -4.27 -16.67 -1.05
CA GLY A 107 -3.90 -16.60 0.36
C GLY A 107 -2.60 -17.37 0.66
N LEU A 108 -1.60 -17.26 -0.21
CA LEU A 108 -0.31 -17.90 -0.01
C LEU A 108 0.41 -17.35 1.22
N ALA A 109 1.40 -18.11 1.71
CA ALA A 109 2.23 -17.71 2.86
C ALA A 109 2.88 -16.33 2.64
N ALA A 110 2.95 -15.53 3.71
CA ALA A 110 3.44 -14.16 3.69
C ALA A 110 4.81 -14.02 2.98
N GLU A 111 5.76 -14.90 3.28
CA GLU A 111 7.09 -14.91 2.65
C GLU A 111 7.04 -15.08 1.12
N VAL A 112 6.12 -15.91 0.62
CA VAL A 112 5.92 -16.14 -0.83
C VAL A 112 5.31 -14.90 -1.46
N THR A 113 4.32 -14.30 -0.81
CA THR A 113 3.64 -13.10 -1.28
C THR A 113 4.59 -11.90 -1.30
N ILE A 114 5.35 -11.69 -0.22
CA ILE A 114 6.42 -10.67 -0.14
C ILE A 114 7.44 -10.86 -1.26
N ALA A 115 7.92 -12.09 -1.51
CA ALA A 115 8.90 -12.35 -2.55
C ALA A 115 8.37 -12.00 -3.96
N ARG A 116 7.09 -12.25 -4.24
CA ARG A 116 6.47 -11.91 -5.54
C ARG A 116 6.21 -10.42 -5.68
N LEU A 117 5.68 -9.77 -4.64
CA LEU A 117 5.51 -8.32 -4.60
C LEU A 117 6.86 -7.59 -4.75
N GLY A 118 7.90 -8.06 -4.07
CA GLY A 118 9.25 -7.50 -4.15
C GLY A 118 9.84 -7.60 -5.56
N ARG A 119 9.61 -8.70 -6.30
CA ARG A 119 10.03 -8.80 -7.71
C ARG A 119 9.32 -7.77 -8.60
N ALA A 120 8.02 -7.56 -8.39
CA ALA A 120 7.25 -6.57 -9.13
C ALA A 120 7.59 -5.12 -8.76
N LEU A 121 7.97 -4.87 -7.50
CA LEU A 121 8.43 -3.57 -7.01
C LEU A 121 9.85 -3.24 -7.51
N GLY A 122 10.68 -4.26 -7.73
CA GLY A 122 12.09 -4.10 -8.09
C GLY A 122 12.99 -3.83 -6.89
N ASP A 123 14.21 -3.35 -7.14
CA ASP A 123 15.19 -3.09 -6.09
C ASP A 123 14.73 -1.97 -5.15
N GLY A 124 14.51 -2.31 -3.88
CA GLY A 124 14.26 -1.34 -2.81
C GLY A 124 13.56 -1.93 -1.60
N ASP A 125 13.88 -1.38 -0.43
CA ASP A 125 13.19 -1.67 0.82
C ASP A 125 11.84 -0.92 0.84
N ALA A 126 10.74 -1.67 0.88
CA ALA A 126 9.38 -1.16 0.88
C ALA A 126 9.11 -0.26 2.10
N ALA A 127 9.52 -0.68 3.29
CA ALA A 127 9.35 0.09 4.52
C ALA A 127 10.17 1.38 4.48
N ALA A 128 11.43 1.33 4.02
CA ALA A 128 12.26 2.53 3.85
C ALA A 128 11.64 3.52 2.84
N ARG A 129 11.07 3.02 1.74
CA ARG A 129 10.35 3.82 0.75
C ARG A 129 9.15 4.54 1.39
N LEU A 130 8.32 3.84 2.16
CA LEU A 130 7.17 4.44 2.84
C LEU A 130 7.58 5.45 3.91
N ARG A 131 8.61 5.16 4.73
CA ARG A 131 9.13 6.11 5.73
C ARG A 131 9.59 7.42 5.10
N ARG A 132 10.34 7.35 4.00
CA ARG A 132 10.75 8.55 3.25
C ARG A 132 9.54 9.32 2.75
N ARG A 133 8.57 8.63 2.16
CA ARG A 133 7.39 9.28 1.59
C ARG A 133 6.51 9.95 2.64
N VAL A 134 6.33 9.30 3.79
CA VAL A 134 5.61 9.88 4.93
C VAL A 134 6.31 11.15 5.43
N THR A 135 7.63 11.15 5.50
CA THR A 135 8.41 12.33 5.90
C THR A 135 8.21 13.49 4.92
N GLU A 136 8.19 13.22 3.61
CA GLU A 136 7.93 14.23 2.58
C GLU A 136 6.52 14.82 2.67
N LEU A 137 5.51 14.01 2.99
CA LEU A 137 4.14 14.50 3.11
C LEU A 137 3.98 15.33 4.38
N VAL A 138 4.36 14.77 5.54
CA VAL A 138 4.16 15.42 6.85
C VAL A 138 5.06 16.65 7.05
N GLY A 139 6.22 16.69 6.41
CA GLY A 139 7.17 17.80 6.52
C GLY A 139 6.86 19.02 5.63
N ASN A 140 5.83 18.95 4.77
CA ASN A 140 5.34 20.06 3.94
C ASN A 140 4.10 20.72 4.54
#